data_AF-A0A6N7L6A1-F1
#
_entry.id   AF-A0A6N7L6A1-F1
#
_cell.length_a   1.000
_cell.length_b   1.000
_cell.length_c   1.000
_cell.angle_alpha   90.00
_cell.angle_beta   90.00
_cell.angle_gamma   90.00
#
_symmetry.space_group_name_H-M   'P 1'
#
loop_
_entity.id
_entity.type
_entity.pdbx_description
1 polymer ?
#
loop_
_entity_poly.entity_id
_entity_poly.type
_entity_poly.pdbx_seq_one_letter_code
_entity_poly.pdbx_strand_id
1 'polypeptide(L)'
;MTEIRSNLAFGAVVGDRAGREALPVASDAPEGDRVKARPRTGASLRAEDAFRARVAELGGTVLEPTWLGAYRRHGVRCRAGHDAAPRPSDVKRGGGICRTCSGTDPRAAEQAFRARVAELGGTVLESAWLGAMKPHRIRCAEGHEGAPRPHDVASKGSGICRACGGRDPEQAWSAFRARVKELGGTVLEPVWLGALTPHRALCAAGHPCTPRPASVQQGGGLCMACRNDRPGNTARIARVTAAAEQAFRARVQELGGTVVEPVWLGNNRPHRVVCRSGHACAPRPAAVQQGQGLCRVCAGNDPASCEQAFRARVAQFGGTVLEPVWLGRDTPHRILCPAGHRVTPQPGNVLQGAGMCRLCAGKTWDVFYVVADDNRGWIKFGVTSGDPAHRLNTHARTGFTRTIRRLTNLPDGTALELERSVLATLRRADEWPVFGREYYDNAVEALVLDLVDNYPLPTRDRKPRSAPGPSTPATH
;
A
#
# COMPACT_ATOMS: atom_id res chain seq x y z
N MET A 1 -5.98 -53.52 39.36
CA MET A 1 -7.21 -52.97 39.95
C MET A 1 -7.48 -51.65 39.24
N THR A 2 -8.34 -51.54 38.23
CA THR A 2 -9.52 -52.32 37.86
C THR A 2 -9.66 -52.22 36.33
N GLU A 3 -9.92 -53.36 35.69
CA GLU A 3 -10.29 -53.49 34.28
C GLU A 3 -11.71 -52.98 34.00
N ILE A 4 -12.03 -52.75 32.72
CA ILE A 4 -13.17 -53.29 31.93
C ILE A 4 -13.18 -52.45 30.62
N ARG A 5 -12.64 -52.91 29.49
CA ARG A 5 -13.12 -53.89 28.49
C ARG A 5 -14.28 -53.44 27.58
N SER A 6 -13.95 -53.35 26.27
CA SER A 6 -14.69 -53.82 25.07
C SER A 6 -16.03 -53.17 24.71
N ASN A 7 -16.52 -53.08 23.47
CA ASN A 7 -16.11 -53.40 22.10
C ASN A 7 -17.22 -52.80 21.21
N LEU A 8 -16.93 -52.43 19.95
CA LEU A 8 -17.56 -53.04 18.76
C LEU A 8 -17.23 -52.26 17.48
N ALA A 9 -16.83 -53.05 16.48
CA ALA A 9 -16.49 -52.67 15.13
C ALA A 9 -17.69 -52.81 14.19
N PHE A 10 -17.70 -52.01 13.12
CA PHE A 10 -18.25 -52.28 11.79
C PHE A 10 -17.33 -51.49 10.84
N GLY A 11 -16.68 -52.04 9.81
CA GLY A 11 -17.15 -53.04 8.86
C GLY A 11 -17.15 -52.37 7.49
N ALA A 12 -16.13 -52.71 6.69
CA ALA A 12 -15.77 -52.34 5.30
C ALA A 12 -16.84 -51.80 4.34
N VAL A 13 -16.42 -51.04 3.31
CA VAL A 13 -16.40 -51.49 1.89
C VAL A 13 -15.70 -50.45 1.00
N VAL A 14 -14.72 -50.94 0.25
CA VAL A 14 -14.06 -50.30 -0.89
C VAL A 14 -15.01 -50.35 -2.08
N GLY A 15 -15.29 -49.21 -2.71
CA GLY A 15 -16.20 -49.10 -3.86
C GLY A 15 -15.59 -48.24 -4.96
N ASP A 16 -14.90 -48.91 -5.87
CA ASP A 16 -14.43 -48.43 -7.16
C ASP A 16 -15.61 -47.89 -8.01
N ARG A 17 -15.49 -46.71 -8.61
CA ARG A 17 -16.39 -46.25 -9.67
C ARG A 17 -15.63 -45.45 -10.73
N ALA A 18 -15.30 -46.18 -11.78
CA ALA A 18 -15.01 -45.75 -13.12
C ALA A 18 -16.02 -44.73 -13.67
N GLY A 19 -15.56 -43.97 -14.68
CA GLY A 19 -16.31 -43.54 -15.85
C GLY A 19 -17.61 -42.77 -15.62
N ARG A 20 -17.59 -41.45 -15.85
CA ARG A 20 -18.76 -40.78 -16.41
C ARG A 20 -18.42 -40.22 -17.78
N GLU A 21 -18.83 -41.01 -18.75
CA GLU A 21 -19.01 -40.69 -20.15
C GLU A 21 -19.88 -39.44 -20.34
N ALA A 22 -19.69 -38.81 -21.50
CA ALA A 22 -20.46 -37.70 -22.00
C ALA A 22 -21.96 -38.01 -22.01
N LEU A 23 -22.76 -37.11 -21.42
CA LEU A 23 -24.21 -37.13 -21.59
C LEU A 23 -24.58 -36.59 -22.98
N PRO A 24 -25.50 -37.25 -23.70
CA PRO A 24 -25.87 -36.88 -25.06
C PRO A 24 -26.74 -35.62 -25.10
N VAL A 25 -26.62 -34.92 -26.22
CA VAL A 25 -27.42 -33.76 -26.62
C VAL A 25 -28.86 -34.24 -26.87
N ALA A 26 -29.78 -33.95 -25.95
CA ALA A 26 -31.21 -34.07 -26.21
C ALA A 26 -31.69 -32.78 -26.89
N SER A 27 -31.89 -32.87 -28.21
CA SER A 27 -32.78 -32.01 -28.97
C SER A 27 -34.22 -32.26 -28.53
N ASP A 28 -35.02 -31.19 -28.57
CA ASP A 28 -36.50 -31.14 -28.57
C ASP A 28 -37.05 -30.29 -27.42
N ALA A 29 -37.04 -28.98 -27.65
CA ALA A 29 -37.90 -28.02 -26.95
C ALA A 29 -39.06 -27.63 -27.88
N PRO A 30 -40.29 -27.51 -27.37
CA PRO A 30 -41.47 -27.32 -28.20
C PRO A 30 -41.52 -25.93 -28.83
N GLU A 31 -41.97 -25.92 -30.07
CA GLU A 31 -42.19 -24.76 -30.91
C GLU A 31 -43.45 -24.02 -30.46
N GLY A 32 -43.32 -22.81 -29.93
CA GLY A 32 -44.46 -21.94 -29.66
C GLY A 32 -44.34 -21.02 -28.46
N ASP A 33 -43.46 -20.02 -28.53
CA ASP A 33 -43.81 -18.68 -28.08
C ASP A 33 -42.81 -17.67 -28.65
N ARG A 34 -43.21 -16.94 -29.70
CA ARG A 34 -42.41 -15.81 -30.21
C ARG A 34 -42.56 -14.64 -29.23
N VAL A 35 -41.85 -14.74 -28.10
CA VAL A 35 -41.57 -13.58 -27.24
C VAL A 35 -40.85 -12.57 -28.11
N LYS A 36 -41.51 -11.46 -28.45
CA LYS A 36 -40.87 -10.36 -29.19
C LYS A 36 -39.60 -9.96 -28.45
N ALA A 37 -38.44 -10.28 -29.03
CA ALA A 37 -37.15 -9.93 -28.48
C ALA A 37 -37.13 -8.41 -28.24
N ARG A 38 -36.95 -8.00 -26.97
CA ARG A 38 -36.81 -6.60 -26.61
C ARG A 38 -35.72 -5.98 -27.49
N PRO A 39 -35.94 -4.79 -28.08
CA PRO A 39 -34.92 -4.14 -28.90
C PRO A 39 -33.64 -3.97 -28.08
N ARG A 40 -32.52 -4.38 -28.66
CA ARG A 40 -31.22 -4.29 -28.00
C ARG A 40 -30.92 -2.84 -27.69
N THR A 41 -30.46 -2.56 -26.47
CA THR A 41 -30.10 -1.21 -26.06
C THR A 41 -28.95 -0.69 -26.92
N GLY A 42 -28.87 0.63 -27.13
CA GLY A 42 -27.75 1.23 -27.86
C GLY A 42 -26.38 0.90 -27.24
N ALA A 43 -26.31 0.63 -25.94
CA ALA A 43 -25.11 0.15 -25.27
C ALA A 43 -24.73 -1.29 -25.66
N SER A 44 -25.72 -2.17 -25.87
CA SER A 44 -25.51 -3.56 -26.31
C SER A 44 -25.01 -3.65 -27.74
N LEU A 45 -25.46 -2.75 -28.63
CA LEU A 45 -24.98 -2.64 -30.01
C LEU A 45 -23.53 -2.13 -30.04
N ARG A 46 -23.25 -1.01 -29.34
CA ARG A 46 -21.87 -0.47 -29.24
C ARG A 46 -20.87 -1.46 -28.63
N ALA A 47 -21.30 -2.28 -27.66
CA ALA A 47 -20.44 -3.30 -27.06
C ALA A 47 -20.12 -4.44 -28.03
N GLU A 48 -21.07 -4.84 -28.88
CA GLU A 48 -20.82 -5.82 -29.94
C GLU A 48 -19.86 -5.25 -30.99
N ASP A 49 -20.13 -4.04 -31.49
CA ASP A 49 -19.30 -3.40 -32.51
C ASP A 49 -17.87 -3.23 -32.03
N ALA A 50 -17.69 -2.74 -30.80
CA ALA A 50 -16.37 -2.58 -30.20
C ALA A 50 -15.63 -3.92 -30.02
N PHE A 51 -16.34 -4.99 -29.64
CA PHE A 51 -15.75 -6.31 -29.50
C PHE A 51 -15.33 -6.88 -30.86
N ARG A 52 -16.21 -6.84 -31.87
CA ARG A 52 -15.92 -7.34 -33.22
C ARG A 52 -14.78 -6.55 -33.87
N ALA A 53 -14.79 -5.22 -33.74
CA ALA A 53 -13.71 -4.37 -34.24
C ALA A 53 -12.37 -4.72 -33.57
N ARG A 54 -12.35 -4.89 -32.25
CA ARG A 54 -11.12 -5.23 -31.52
C ARG A 54 -10.60 -6.63 -31.85
N VAL A 55 -11.50 -7.60 -32.06
CA VAL A 55 -11.13 -8.94 -32.52
C VAL A 55 -10.51 -8.88 -33.92
N ALA A 56 -11.08 -8.10 -34.83
CA ALA A 56 -10.54 -7.90 -36.18
C ALA A 56 -9.19 -7.17 -36.17
N GLU A 57 -9.01 -6.12 -35.36
CA GLU A 57 -7.72 -5.44 -35.17
C GLU A 57 -6.62 -6.39 -34.69
N LEU A 58 -6.97 -7.34 -33.83
CA LEU A 58 -6.07 -8.36 -33.32
C LEU A 58 -5.91 -9.56 -34.29
N GLY A 59 -6.45 -9.45 -35.50
CA GLY A 59 -6.33 -10.43 -36.58
C GLY A 59 -7.16 -11.71 -36.33
N GLY A 60 -8.20 -11.64 -35.51
CA GLY A 60 -9.10 -12.76 -35.24
C GLY A 60 -10.48 -12.60 -35.91
N THR A 61 -11.26 -13.68 -35.85
CA THR A 61 -12.62 -13.74 -36.38
C THR A 61 -13.56 -14.27 -35.31
N VAL A 62 -14.66 -13.56 -35.05
CA VAL A 62 -15.72 -14.04 -34.15
C VAL A 62 -16.49 -15.16 -34.86
N LEU A 63 -16.68 -16.29 -34.17
CA LEU A 63 -17.27 -17.50 -34.74
C LEU A 63 -18.80 -17.50 -34.63
N GLU A 64 -19.37 -16.82 -33.64
CA GLU A 64 -20.83 -16.75 -33.50
C GLU A 64 -21.47 -15.65 -34.36
N PRO A 65 -22.61 -15.95 -35.01
CA PRO A 65 -23.37 -14.97 -35.79
C PRO A 65 -24.11 -13.98 -34.89
N THR A 66 -24.43 -14.35 -33.65
CA THR A 66 -25.25 -13.54 -32.73
C THR A 66 -24.49 -13.12 -31.48
N TRP A 67 -24.68 -11.86 -31.06
CA TRP A 67 -24.12 -11.36 -29.80
C TRP A 67 -24.76 -12.01 -28.56
N LEU A 68 -23.94 -12.77 -27.84
CA LEU A 68 -24.31 -13.44 -26.58
C LEU A 68 -24.35 -12.50 -25.37
N GLY A 69 -23.88 -11.25 -25.49
CA GLY A 69 -23.82 -10.27 -24.39
C GLY A 69 -22.41 -9.89 -23.95
N ALA A 70 -22.27 -8.74 -23.28
CA ALA A 70 -20.97 -8.15 -22.93
C ALA A 70 -20.16 -8.92 -21.87
N TYR A 71 -20.84 -9.77 -21.09
CA TYR A 71 -20.23 -10.56 -20.01
C TYR A 71 -20.12 -12.05 -20.34
N ARG A 72 -20.65 -12.47 -21.51
CA ARG A 72 -20.55 -13.86 -21.99
C ARG A 72 -19.27 -14.03 -22.79
N ARG A 73 -18.74 -15.25 -22.79
CA ARG A 73 -17.60 -15.61 -23.64
C ARG A 73 -18.10 -15.78 -25.07
N HIS A 74 -17.31 -15.31 -26.03
CA HIS A 74 -17.58 -15.48 -27.46
C HIS A 74 -16.44 -16.25 -28.08
N GLY A 75 -16.76 -17.22 -28.92
CA GLY A 75 -15.85 -17.97 -29.76
C GLY A 75 -15.15 -17.05 -30.74
N VAL A 76 -13.83 -17.08 -30.71
CA VAL A 76 -12.96 -16.30 -31.57
C VAL A 76 -11.86 -17.22 -32.08
N ARG A 77 -11.66 -17.23 -33.40
CA ARG A 77 -10.48 -17.83 -34.02
C ARG A 77 -9.43 -16.76 -34.21
N CYS A 78 -8.26 -16.92 -33.59
CA CYS A 78 -7.17 -15.94 -33.72
C CYS A 78 -6.38 -16.10 -35.04
N ARG A 79 -5.49 -15.16 -35.35
CA ARG A 79 -4.62 -15.19 -36.55
C ARG A 79 -3.81 -16.48 -36.70
N ALA A 80 -3.42 -17.10 -35.58
CA ALA A 80 -2.67 -18.35 -35.55
C ALA A 80 -3.56 -19.60 -35.68
N GLY A 81 -4.87 -19.44 -35.89
CA GLY A 81 -5.83 -20.55 -36.07
C GLY A 81 -6.40 -21.13 -34.77
N HIS A 82 -5.98 -20.67 -33.60
CA HIS A 82 -6.53 -21.17 -32.32
C HIS A 82 -7.95 -20.67 -32.06
N ASP A 83 -8.83 -21.59 -31.66
CA ASP A 83 -10.16 -21.29 -31.14
C ASP A 83 -10.09 -20.96 -29.66
N ALA A 84 -10.55 -19.77 -29.30
CA ALA A 84 -10.57 -19.27 -27.94
C ALA A 84 -11.95 -18.69 -27.62
N ALA A 85 -12.29 -18.63 -26.33
CA ALA A 85 -13.55 -18.05 -25.85
C ALA A 85 -13.28 -16.84 -24.93
N PRO A 86 -12.69 -15.74 -25.43
CA PRO A 86 -12.41 -14.57 -24.60
C PRO A 86 -13.71 -13.87 -24.16
N ARG A 87 -13.64 -13.14 -23.04
CA ARG A 87 -14.73 -12.23 -22.64
C ARG A 87 -14.48 -10.86 -23.29
N PRO A 88 -15.52 -10.15 -23.76
CA PRO A 88 -15.37 -8.83 -24.35
C PRO A 88 -14.64 -7.82 -23.46
N SER A 89 -14.88 -7.87 -22.15
CA SER A 89 -14.16 -7.06 -21.15
C SER A 89 -12.64 -7.32 -21.14
N ASP A 90 -12.24 -8.58 -21.27
CA ASP A 90 -10.83 -9.01 -21.19
C ASP A 90 -10.08 -8.58 -22.46
N VAL A 91 -10.74 -8.71 -23.63
CA VAL A 91 -10.19 -8.25 -24.91
C VAL A 91 -10.04 -6.73 -24.93
N LYS A 92 -11.02 -5.99 -24.39
CA LYS A 92 -10.97 -4.52 -24.28
C LYS A 92 -9.84 -4.04 -23.36
N ARG A 93 -9.61 -4.73 -22.24
CA ARG A 93 -8.51 -4.44 -21.28
C ARG A 93 -7.13 -4.87 -21.76
N GLY A 94 -7.00 -5.41 -22.98
CA GLY A 94 -5.71 -5.80 -23.56
C GLY A 94 -5.23 -7.20 -23.20
N GLY A 95 -6.10 -8.08 -22.66
CA GLY A 95 -5.77 -9.48 -22.35
C GLY A 95 -5.58 -10.40 -23.57
N GLY A 96 -5.78 -9.86 -24.78
CA GLY A 96 -5.70 -10.58 -26.05
C GLY A 96 -6.95 -11.42 -26.35
N ILE A 97 -7.03 -11.92 -27.59
CA ILE A 97 -8.14 -12.78 -28.06
C ILE A 97 -7.86 -14.26 -27.90
N CYS A 98 -6.61 -14.64 -27.62
CA CYS A 98 -6.17 -16.03 -27.49
C CYS A 98 -5.20 -16.17 -26.32
N ARG A 99 -5.57 -17.01 -25.34
CA ARG A 99 -4.76 -17.26 -24.12
C ARG A 99 -3.46 -18.01 -24.41
N THR A 100 -3.45 -18.83 -25.45
CA THR A 100 -2.26 -19.52 -25.95
C THR A 100 -1.26 -18.51 -26.53
N CYS A 101 -1.72 -17.62 -27.41
CA CYS A 101 -0.84 -16.59 -28.00
C CYS A 101 -0.42 -15.51 -27.00
N SER A 102 -1.23 -15.23 -25.96
CA SER A 102 -0.87 -14.27 -24.90
C SER A 102 -0.05 -14.87 -23.77
N GLY A 103 0.32 -16.16 -23.83
CA GLY A 103 1.11 -16.83 -22.80
C GLY A 103 0.40 -16.99 -21.44
N THR A 104 -0.92 -16.82 -21.43
CA THR A 104 -1.77 -16.94 -20.21
C THR A 104 -2.48 -18.29 -20.12
N ASP A 105 -2.16 -19.22 -21.03
CA ASP A 105 -2.63 -20.59 -20.98
C ASP A 105 -2.05 -21.31 -19.75
N PRO A 106 -2.90 -21.80 -18.82
CA PRO A 106 -2.44 -22.56 -17.66
C PRO A 106 -1.59 -23.78 -18.02
N ARG A 107 -1.84 -24.42 -19.18
CA ARG A 107 -1.04 -25.57 -19.63
C ARG A 107 0.36 -25.14 -20.06
N ALA A 108 0.46 -24.08 -20.85
CA ALA A 108 1.76 -23.50 -21.23
C ALA A 108 2.54 -23.00 -19.99
N ALA A 109 1.87 -22.38 -19.03
CA ALA A 109 2.49 -21.92 -17.77
C ALA A 109 2.99 -23.09 -16.90
N GLU A 110 2.22 -24.16 -16.79
CA GLU A 110 2.66 -25.39 -16.11
C GLU A 110 3.88 -26.00 -16.79
N GLN A 111 3.84 -26.13 -18.13
CA GLN A 111 4.95 -26.69 -18.92
C GLN A 111 6.22 -25.84 -18.76
N ALA A 112 6.10 -24.51 -18.86
CA ALA A 112 7.24 -23.60 -18.68
C ALA A 112 7.82 -23.70 -17.26
N PHE A 113 6.97 -23.80 -16.23
CA PHE A 113 7.42 -24.00 -14.86
C PHE A 113 8.15 -25.34 -14.67
N ARG A 114 7.56 -26.45 -15.13
CA ARG A 114 8.18 -27.79 -15.05
C ARG A 114 9.51 -27.83 -15.83
N ALA A 115 9.56 -27.25 -17.02
CA ALA A 115 10.77 -27.16 -17.83
C ALA A 115 11.86 -26.35 -17.13
N ARG A 116 11.52 -25.21 -16.53
CA ARG A 116 12.48 -24.38 -15.79
C ARG A 116 12.99 -25.06 -14.52
N VAL A 117 12.11 -25.77 -13.80
CA VAL A 117 12.51 -26.58 -12.64
C VAL A 117 13.48 -27.69 -13.07
N ALA A 118 13.20 -28.37 -14.17
CA ALA A 118 14.08 -29.41 -14.73
C ALA A 118 15.43 -28.84 -15.22
N GLU A 119 15.43 -27.70 -15.91
CA GLU A 119 16.65 -26.99 -16.34
C GLU A 119 17.55 -26.64 -15.14
N LEU A 120 16.93 -26.28 -14.01
CA LEU A 120 17.61 -26.01 -12.75
C LEU A 120 17.89 -27.28 -11.91
N GLY A 121 17.77 -28.47 -12.52
CA GLY A 121 18.09 -29.76 -11.92
C GLY A 121 17.08 -30.26 -10.88
N GLY A 122 15.89 -29.67 -10.82
CA GLY A 122 14.84 -30.05 -9.87
C GLY A 122 13.72 -30.89 -10.49
N THR A 123 12.90 -31.47 -9.62
CA THR A 123 11.69 -32.23 -9.96
C THR A 123 10.48 -31.61 -9.26
N VAL A 124 9.39 -31.40 -9.99
CA VAL A 124 8.11 -30.96 -9.40
C VAL A 124 7.41 -32.18 -8.79
N LEU A 125 7.05 -32.10 -7.51
CA LEU A 125 6.40 -33.18 -6.76
C LEU A 125 4.87 -33.15 -6.86
N GLU A 126 4.29 -32.03 -7.28
CA GLU A 126 2.84 -31.94 -7.46
C GLU A 126 2.36 -32.71 -8.70
N SER A 127 1.33 -33.54 -8.50
CA SER A 127 0.65 -34.26 -9.57
C SER A 127 -0.24 -33.38 -10.43
N ALA A 128 -0.69 -32.23 -9.90
CA ALA A 128 -1.57 -31.30 -10.59
C ALA A 128 -1.09 -29.85 -10.47
N TRP A 129 -1.45 -29.04 -11.47
CA TRP A 129 -1.17 -27.60 -11.48
C TRP A 129 -2.05 -26.84 -10.49
N LEU A 130 -1.43 -26.26 -9.47
CA LEU A 130 -2.11 -25.47 -8.44
C LEU A 130 -2.43 -24.02 -8.86
N GLY A 131 -1.87 -23.56 -9.99
CA GLY A 131 -2.01 -22.18 -10.51
C GLY A 131 -0.72 -21.35 -10.40
N ALA A 132 -0.54 -20.38 -11.30
CA ALA A 132 0.72 -19.63 -11.47
C ALA A 132 1.18 -18.81 -10.25
N MET A 133 0.27 -18.50 -9.32
CA MET A 133 0.54 -17.71 -8.11
C MET A 133 0.62 -18.56 -6.84
N LYS A 134 0.33 -19.87 -6.91
CA LYS A 134 0.41 -20.76 -5.77
C LYS A 134 1.80 -21.39 -5.67
N PRO A 135 2.32 -21.64 -4.46
CA PRO A 135 3.54 -22.42 -4.27
C PRO A 135 3.37 -23.87 -4.74
N HIS A 136 4.39 -24.45 -5.38
CA HIS A 136 4.41 -25.87 -5.78
C HIS A 136 5.57 -26.59 -5.11
N ARG A 137 5.33 -27.77 -4.54
CA ARG A 137 6.42 -28.58 -4.00
C ARG A 137 7.33 -29.08 -5.11
N ILE A 138 8.63 -28.91 -4.89
CA ILE A 138 9.69 -29.39 -5.77
C ILE A 138 10.81 -30.00 -4.92
N ARG A 139 11.64 -30.83 -5.55
CA ARG A 139 12.89 -31.35 -5.00
C ARG A 139 14.05 -30.93 -5.90
N CYS A 140 15.09 -30.29 -5.39
CA CYS A 140 16.27 -29.93 -6.21
C CYS A 140 17.21 -31.13 -6.42
N ALA A 141 18.25 -30.96 -7.25
CA ALA A 141 19.26 -31.99 -7.53
C ALA A 141 19.95 -32.52 -6.26
N GLU A 142 20.20 -31.63 -5.29
CA GLU A 142 20.78 -31.97 -3.98
C GLU A 142 19.78 -32.60 -3.00
N GLY A 143 18.56 -32.92 -3.45
CA GLY A 143 17.53 -33.58 -2.64
C GLY A 143 16.70 -32.67 -1.73
N HIS A 144 16.98 -31.37 -1.65
CA HIS A 144 16.21 -30.45 -0.83
C HIS A 144 14.80 -30.21 -1.38
N GLU A 145 13.80 -30.28 -0.51
CA GLU A 145 12.42 -29.93 -0.85
C GLU A 145 12.14 -28.44 -0.60
N GLY A 146 11.37 -27.84 -1.49
CA GLY A 146 10.95 -26.45 -1.39
C GLY A 146 9.61 -26.21 -2.06
N ALA A 147 8.95 -25.10 -1.71
CA ALA A 147 7.70 -24.68 -2.33
C ALA A 147 7.81 -23.26 -2.91
N PRO A 148 8.58 -23.05 -4.00
CA PRO A 148 8.63 -21.75 -4.65
C PRO A 148 7.36 -21.49 -5.47
N ARG A 149 7.09 -20.21 -5.77
CA ARG A 149 6.02 -19.83 -6.70
C ARG A 149 6.55 -19.84 -8.14
N PRO A 150 5.75 -20.22 -9.14
CA PRO A 150 6.18 -20.23 -10.54
C PRO A 150 6.76 -18.91 -11.04
N HIS A 151 6.16 -17.78 -10.67
CA HIS A 151 6.69 -16.45 -10.96
C HIS A 151 8.13 -16.25 -10.44
N ASP A 152 8.42 -16.71 -9.23
CA ASP A 152 9.73 -16.52 -8.60
C ASP A 152 10.79 -17.40 -9.28
N VAL A 153 10.41 -18.58 -9.77
CA VAL A 153 11.29 -19.50 -10.52
C VAL A 153 11.55 -19.02 -11.96
N ALA A 154 10.59 -18.31 -12.55
CA ALA A 154 10.73 -17.70 -13.87
C ALA A 154 11.68 -16.47 -13.85
N SER A 155 11.81 -15.79 -12.71
CA SER A 155 12.71 -14.64 -12.57
C SER A 155 14.19 -15.06 -12.67
N LYS A 156 14.96 -14.41 -13.55
CA LYS A 156 16.39 -14.68 -13.71
C LYS A 156 17.13 -14.40 -12.39
N GLY A 157 17.86 -15.39 -11.88
CA GLY A 157 18.71 -15.26 -10.69
C GLY A 157 18.11 -15.78 -9.38
N SER A 158 16.81 -16.13 -9.34
CA SER A 158 16.23 -16.82 -8.18
C SER A 158 16.32 -18.33 -8.39
N GLY A 159 17.27 -19.00 -7.74
CA GLY A 159 17.36 -20.46 -7.77
C GLY A 159 16.09 -21.12 -7.21
N ILE A 160 15.81 -22.37 -7.63
CA ILE A 160 14.65 -23.13 -7.19
C ILE A 160 14.70 -23.56 -5.71
N CYS A 161 15.91 -23.63 -5.16
CA CYS A 161 16.15 -24.10 -3.81
C CYS A 161 16.66 -22.95 -2.93
N ARG A 162 16.04 -22.74 -1.77
CA ARG A 162 16.51 -21.76 -0.79
C ARG A 162 17.82 -22.19 -0.14
N ALA A 163 17.98 -23.48 0.15
CA ALA A 163 19.22 -24.07 0.65
C ALA A 163 20.38 -23.85 -0.35
N CYS A 164 20.27 -24.38 -1.58
CA CYS A 164 21.33 -24.19 -2.59
C CYS A 164 21.55 -22.71 -2.98
N GLY A 165 20.53 -21.86 -2.83
CA GLY A 165 20.62 -20.42 -3.06
C GLY A 165 21.15 -19.60 -1.88
N GLY A 166 21.62 -20.24 -0.79
CA GLY A 166 22.15 -19.55 0.40
C GLY A 166 21.11 -18.71 1.17
N ARG A 167 19.82 -18.97 0.94
CA ARG A 167 18.66 -18.31 1.58
C ARG A 167 18.03 -19.18 2.68
N ASP A 168 18.62 -20.33 2.97
CA ASP A 168 18.23 -21.14 4.11
C ASP A 168 18.74 -20.51 5.42
N PRO A 169 17.86 -20.18 6.38
CA PRO A 169 18.26 -19.60 7.67
C PRO A 169 19.25 -20.45 8.45
N GLU A 170 19.15 -21.79 8.37
CA GLU A 170 20.04 -22.68 9.12
C GLU A 170 21.46 -22.69 8.53
N GLN A 171 21.57 -22.82 7.20
CA GLN A 171 22.86 -22.66 6.51
C GLN A 171 23.45 -21.26 6.70
N ALA A 172 22.64 -20.19 6.60
CA ALA A 172 23.09 -18.82 6.85
C ALA A 172 23.61 -18.65 8.29
N TRP A 173 22.95 -19.29 9.26
CA TRP A 173 23.38 -19.28 10.65
C TRP A 173 24.67 -20.06 10.87
N SER A 174 24.79 -21.24 10.24
CA SER A 174 26.01 -22.03 10.23
C SER A 174 27.19 -21.26 9.62
N ALA A 175 27.00 -20.69 8.43
CA ALA A 175 28.01 -19.89 7.74
C ALA A 175 28.44 -18.66 8.54
N PHE A 176 27.48 -17.97 9.18
CA PHE A 176 27.80 -16.85 10.07
C PHE A 176 28.66 -17.30 11.26
N ARG A 177 28.26 -18.36 11.98
CA ARG A 177 29.04 -18.88 13.12
C ARG A 177 30.43 -19.36 12.70
N ALA A 178 30.52 -20.06 11.57
CA ALA A 178 31.80 -20.48 11.00
C ALA A 178 32.70 -19.28 10.73
N ARG A 179 32.17 -18.25 10.06
CA ARG A 179 32.93 -17.03 9.76
C ARG A 179 33.35 -16.27 11.01
N VAL A 180 32.49 -16.19 12.02
CA VAL A 180 32.82 -15.57 13.31
C VAL A 180 33.96 -16.34 14.00
N LYS A 181 33.92 -17.67 13.96
CA LYS A 181 34.96 -18.55 14.49
C LYS A 181 36.29 -18.40 13.74
N GLU A 182 36.26 -18.32 12.42
CA GLU A 182 37.45 -18.04 11.58
C GLU A 182 38.11 -16.71 11.95
N LEU A 183 37.30 -15.70 12.30
CA LEU A 183 37.79 -14.40 12.80
C LEU A 183 38.20 -14.44 14.28
N GLY A 184 38.26 -15.63 14.89
CA GLY A 184 38.61 -15.87 16.29
C GLY A 184 37.55 -15.44 17.30
N GLY A 185 36.32 -15.17 16.87
CA GLY A 185 35.23 -14.75 17.73
C GLY A 185 34.26 -15.87 18.12
N THR A 186 33.33 -15.53 19.00
CA THR A 186 32.24 -16.39 19.46
C THR A 186 30.91 -15.65 19.37
N VAL A 187 29.90 -16.25 18.73
CA VAL A 187 28.53 -15.71 18.71
C VAL A 187 27.84 -16.07 20.03
N LEU A 188 27.14 -15.11 20.64
CA LEU A 188 26.45 -15.28 21.92
C LEU A 188 24.95 -15.52 21.75
N GLU A 189 24.35 -15.19 20.61
CA GLU A 189 22.95 -15.49 20.36
C GLU A 189 22.70 -16.99 20.29
N PRO A 190 21.61 -17.47 20.92
CA PRO A 190 21.21 -18.86 20.79
C PRO A 190 20.52 -19.15 19.45
N VAL A 191 20.00 -18.12 18.77
CA VAL A 191 19.14 -18.26 17.58
C VAL A 191 19.47 -17.24 16.48
N TRP A 192 19.13 -17.59 15.25
CA TRP A 192 19.28 -16.71 14.10
C TRP A 192 18.23 -15.60 14.08
N LEU A 193 18.67 -14.35 14.23
CA LEU A 193 17.82 -13.14 14.14
C LEU A 193 17.65 -12.58 12.72
N GLY A 194 18.32 -13.14 11.71
CA GLY A 194 18.29 -12.67 10.32
C GLY A 194 19.57 -12.00 9.83
N ALA A 195 19.82 -12.00 8.52
CA ALA A 195 21.11 -11.60 7.93
C ALA A 195 21.47 -10.11 8.11
N LEU A 196 20.47 -9.24 8.28
CA LEU A 196 20.63 -7.79 8.46
C LEU A 196 20.50 -7.36 9.93
N THR A 197 20.08 -8.28 10.80
CA THR A 197 19.91 -8.02 12.23
C THR A 197 21.26 -8.15 12.92
N PRO A 198 21.64 -7.24 13.84
CA PRO A 198 22.86 -7.40 14.63
C PRO A 198 22.78 -8.59 15.61
N HIS A 199 23.87 -9.34 15.75
CA HIS A 199 24.04 -10.44 16.72
C HIS A 199 25.17 -10.09 17.70
N ARG A 200 24.96 -10.26 19.00
CA ARG A 200 26.01 -10.19 20.03
C ARG A 200 27.07 -11.27 19.80
N ALA A 201 28.32 -10.83 19.78
CA ALA A 201 29.47 -11.71 19.70
C ALA A 201 30.60 -11.17 20.57
N LEU A 202 31.53 -12.05 20.94
CA LEU A 202 32.84 -11.69 21.47
C LEU A 202 33.86 -11.86 20.35
N CYS A 203 34.73 -10.88 20.14
CA CYS A 203 35.84 -11.05 19.19
C CYS A 203 37.02 -11.78 19.83
N ALA A 204 38.05 -12.08 19.02
CA ALA A 204 39.28 -12.73 19.49
C ALA A 204 39.99 -11.99 20.63
N ALA A 205 39.88 -10.66 20.67
CA ALA A 205 40.44 -9.83 21.75
C ALA A 205 39.51 -9.71 22.97
N GLY A 206 38.38 -10.43 23.01
CA GLY A 206 37.42 -10.40 24.11
C GLY A 206 36.44 -9.23 24.11
N HIS A 207 36.45 -8.35 23.11
CA HIS A 207 35.52 -7.23 23.06
C HIS A 207 34.08 -7.68 22.75
N PRO A 208 33.08 -7.22 23.52
CA PRO A 208 31.68 -7.38 23.15
C PRO A 208 31.37 -6.55 21.90
N CYS A 209 30.77 -7.16 20.89
CA CYS A 209 30.42 -6.53 19.63
C CYS A 209 29.06 -7.02 19.13
N THR A 210 28.45 -6.27 18.21
CA THR A 210 27.15 -6.61 17.60
C THR A 210 27.25 -6.66 16.06
N PRO A 211 28.06 -7.56 15.48
CA PRO A 211 28.19 -7.70 14.04
C PRO A 211 26.85 -7.95 13.34
N ARG A 212 26.70 -7.40 12.13
CA ARG A 212 25.65 -7.82 11.20
C ARG A 212 26.18 -8.95 10.32
N PRO A 213 25.52 -10.12 10.24
CA PRO A 213 26.01 -11.25 9.47
C PRO A 213 26.42 -10.90 8.05
N ALA A 214 25.52 -10.25 7.28
CA ALA A 214 25.79 -9.88 5.90
C ALA A 214 27.07 -9.04 5.75
N SER A 215 27.33 -8.14 6.70
CA SER A 215 28.54 -7.31 6.70
C SER A 215 29.80 -8.12 7.03
N VAL A 216 29.71 -9.07 7.97
CA VAL A 216 30.82 -9.97 8.31
C VAL A 216 31.18 -10.88 7.13
N GLN A 217 30.17 -11.42 6.44
CA GLN A 217 30.35 -12.27 5.26
C GLN A 217 30.95 -11.48 4.07
N GLN A 218 30.63 -10.19 3.95
CA GLN A 218 31.23 -9.29 2.94
C GLN A 218 32.61 -8.74 3.35
N GLY A 219 33.20 -9.18 4.47
CA GLY A 219 34.54 -8.77 4.88
C GLY A 219 34.62 -7.49 5.73
N GLY A 220 33.50 -6.98 6.24
CA GLY A 220 33.45 -5.78 7.10
C GLY A 220 34.16 -5.92 8.46
N GLY A 221 34.59 -7.13 8.80
CA GLY A 221 35.23 -7.48 10.06
C GLY A 221 34.23 -7.71 11.20
N LEU A 222 34.71 -8.35 12.27
CA LEU A 222 33.85 -8.76 13.39
C LEU A 222 33.62 -7.64 14.42
N CYS A 223 34.68 -6.89 14.75
CA CYS A 223 34.67 -5.96 15.88
C CYS A 223 35.19 -4.57 15.49
N MET A 224 34.39 -3.55 15.81
CA MET A 224 34.73 -2.16 15.56
C MET A 224 35.90 -1.69 16.44
N ALA A 225 35.97 -2.11 17.71
CA ALA A 225 37.08 -1.76 18.60
C ALA A 225 38.41 -2.25 18.03
N CYS A 226 38.53 -3.55 17.72
CA CYS A 226 39.73 -4.10 17.08
C CYS A 226 40.07 -3.44 15.75
N ARG A 227 39.06 -3.01 14.97
CA ARG A 227 39.29 -2.27 13.72
C ARG A 227 39.88 -0.88 14.00
N ASN A 228 39.39 -0.20 15.03
CA ASN A 228 39.84 1.12 15.44
C ASN A 228 41.25 1.08 16.05
N ASP A 229 41.60 -0.03 16.73
CA ASP A 229 42.89 -0.24 17.38
C ASP A 229 44.02 -0.64 16.41
N ARG A 230 43.72 -0.83 15.12
CA ARG A 230 44.76 -1.14 14.12
C ARG A 230 45.77 0.02 14.01
N PRO A 231 47.08 -0.26 13.85
CA PRO A 231 48.08 0.76 13.60
C PRO A 231 47.67 1.71 12.47
N GLY A 232 47.75 3.02 12.70
CA GLY A 232 47.31 4.06 11.76
C GLY A 232 45.83 4.43 11.84
N ASN A 233 44.93 3.57 12.33
CA ASN A 233 43.53 3.91 12.51
C ASN A 233 43.29 4.83 13.71
N THR A 234 44.00 4.66 14.83
CA THR A 234 43.85 5.54 16.01
C THR A 234 44.17 7.00 15.67
N ALA A 235 45.30 7.26 15.01
CA ALA A 235 45.69 8.60 14.57
C ALA A 235 44.73 9.19 13.54
N ARG A 236 44.26 8.37 12.60
CA ARG A 236 43.23 8.77 11.62
C ARG A 236 41.91 9.14 12.29
N ILE A 237 41.45 8.32 13.24
CA ILE A 237 40.22 8.54 14.00
C ILE A 237 40.34 9.85 14.79
N ALA A 238 41.44 10.04 15.52
CA ALA A 238 41.69 11.27 16.29
C ALA A 238 41.64 12.54 15.40
N ARG A 239 42.28 12.50 14.21
CA ARG A 239 42.24 13.59 13.25
C ARG A 239 40.82 13.86 12.73
N VAL A 240 40.09 12.81 12.36
CA VAL A 240 38.72 12.93 11.85
C VAL A 240 37.76 13.44 12.94
N THR A 241 37.92 13.00 14.19
CA THR A 241 37.11 13.49 15.31
C THR A 241 37.39 14.95 15.61
N ALA A 242 38.66 15.37 15.59
CA ALA A 242 39.05 16.77 15.79
C ALA A 242 38.50 17.66 14.66
N ALA A 243 38.64 17.23 13.40
CA ALA A 243 38.09 17.95 12.25
C ALA A 243 36.55 18.06 12.31
N ALA A 244 35.85 17.01 12.74
CA ALA A 244 34.40 17.02 12.90
C ALA A 244 33.94 17.97 14.02
N GLU A 245 34.63 17.97 15.16
CA GLU A 245 34.37 18.92 16.24
C GLU A 245 34.61 20.36 15.77
N GLN A 246 35.73 20.63 15.10
CA GLN A 246 36.06 21.96 14.59
C GLN A 246 34.99 22.44 13.59
N ALA A 247 34.59 21.59 12.64
CA ALA A 247 33.55 21.91 11.67
C ALA A 247 32.20 22.20 12.34
N PHE A 248 31.84 21.44 13.38
CA PHE A 248 30.63 21.71 14.15
C PHE A 248 30.71 23.06 14.88
N ARG A 249 31.81 23.33 15.58
CA ARG A 249 32.03 24.61 16.30
C ARG A 249 32.01 25.80 15.34
N ALA A 250 32.67 25.69 14.20
CA ALA A 250 32.66 26.72 13.15
C ALA A 250 31.24 26.97 12.63
N ARG A 251 30.49 25.91 12.32
CA ARG A 251 29.10 26.04 11.85
C ARG A 251 28.18 26.66 12.90
N VAL A 252 28.38 26.32 14.17
CA VAL A 252 27.64 26.93 15.29
C VAL A 252 27.93 28.44 15.36
N GLN A 253 29.19 28.84 15.23
CA GLN A 253 29.61 30.25 15.21
C GLN A 253 29.05 31.00 13.99
N GLU A 254 29.09 30.41 12.79
CA GLU A 254 28.48 30.99 11.57
C GLU A 254 26.98 31.28 11.76
N LEU A 255 26.28 30.39 12.45
CA LEU A 255 24.87 30.54 12.79
C LEU A 255 24.66 31.52 13.97
N GLY A 256 25.73 32.08 14.52
CA GLY A 256 25.74 33.06 15.62
C GLY A 256 25.47 32.44 16.98
N GLY A 257 25.71 31.14 17.16
CA GLY A 257 25.62 30.46 18.44
C GLY A 257 26.99 30.15 19.06
N THR A 258 26.97 29.68 20.29
CA THR A 258 28.15 29.32 21.08
C THR A 258 27.99 27.89 21.61
N VAL A 259 28.97 27.02 21.34
CA VAL A 259 29.00 25.68 21.95
C VAL A 259 29.43 25.82 23.41
N VAL A 260 28.55 25.43 24.34
CA VAL A 260 28.84 25.42 25.79
C VAL A 260 29.14 24.01 26.30
N GLU A 261 29.02 22.99 25.46
CA GLU A 261 29.47 21.64 25.78
C GLU A 261 31.01 21.61 25.95
N PRO A 262 31.54 21.21 27.11
CA PRO A 262 32.98 21.20 27.37
C PRO A 262 33.72 20.09 26.60
N VAL A 263 33.03 19.01 26.23
CA VAL A 263 33.64 17.82 25.62
C VAL A 263 32.90 17.43 24.35
N TRP A 264 33.64 16.97 23.34
CA TRP A 264 33.05 16.42 22.13
C TRP A 264 32.40 15.05 22.37
N LEU A 265 31.07 14.98 22.26
CA LEU A 265 30.28 13.77 22.46
C LEU A 265 30.12 12.90 21.19
N GLY A 266 30.72 13.31 20.06
CA GLY A 266 30.59 12.64 18.75
C GLY A 266 29.41 13.12 17.88
N ASN A 267 29.49 12.91 16.57
CA ASN A 267 28.56 13.49 15.58
C ASN A 267 27.06 13.16 15.75
N ASN A 268 26.75 12.07 16.44
CA ASN A 268 25.38 11.57 16.60
C ASN A 268 24.76 11.89 17.97
N ARG A 269 25.52 12.49 18.88
CA ARG A 269 25.00 12.91 20.19
C ARG A 269 24.62 14.39 20.16
N PRO A 270 23.59 14.81 20.91
CA PRO A 270 23.28 16.22 21.09
C PRO A 270 24.39 16.93 21.90
N HIS A 271 24.75 18.15 21.50
CA HIS A 271 25.71 19.00 22.24
C HIS A 271 25.02 20.24 22.77
N ARG A 272 25.31 20.65 24.00
CA ARG A 272 24.79 21.92 24.54
C ARG A 272 25.37 23.13 23.79
N VAL A 273 24.47 23.96 23.26
CA VAL A 273 24.75 25.17 22.49
C VAL A 273 23.82 26.28 22.95
N VAL A 274 24.28 27.53 22.97
CA VAL A 274 23.45 28.73 23.12
C VAL A 274 23.31 29.36 21.74
N CYS A 275 22.10 29.57 21.23
CA CYS A 275 21.91 30.18 19.91
C CYS A 275 22.05 31.72 19.95
N ARG A 276 22.01 32.37 18.78
CA ARG A 276 22.09 33.83 18.64
C ARG A 276 21.08 34.61 19.48
N SER A 277 19.90 34.05 19.69
CA SER A 277 18.84 34.65 20.50
C SER A 277 18.97 34.32 22.00
N GLY A 278 20.06 33.68 22.43
CA GLY A 278 20.30 33.31 23.83
C GLY A 278 19.64 32.01 24.30
N HIS A 279 18.93 31.28 23.43
CA HIS A 279 18.27 30.03 23.82
C HIS A 279 19.27 28.90 24.02
N ALA A 280 19.16 28.19 25.15
CA ALA A 280 19.83 26.92 25.37
C ALA A 280 19.21 25.83 24.47
N CYS A 281 20.03 25.18 23.65
CA CYS A 281 19.62 24.15 22.71
C CYS A 281 20.62 22.99 22.71
N ALA A 282 20.16 21.82 22.23
CA ALA A 282 20.96 20.61 22.14
C ALA A 282 20.88 20.00 20.72
N PRO A 283 21.40 20.69 19.68
CA PRO A 283 21.38 20.15 18.33
C PRO A 283 22.37 18.99 18.17
N ARG A 284 22.11 18.09 17.20
CA ARG A 284 23.06 17.06 16.79
C ARG A 284 24.00 17.64 15.71
N PRO A 285 25.32 17.43 15.79
CA PRO A 285 26.27 17.99 14.82
C PRO A 285 25.95 17.67 13.36
N ALA A 286 25.59 16.42 13.04
CA ALA A 286 25.24 16.02 11.68
C ALA A 286 24.02 16.80 11.13
N ALA A 287 23.02 17.09 11.98
CA ALA A 287 21.83 17.84 11.59
C ALA A 287 22.14 19.32 11.34
N VAL A 288 23.04 19.91 12.14
CA VAL A 288 23.49 21.30 11.97
C VAL A 288 24.28 21.48 10.68
N GLN A 289 25.17 20.53 10.38
CA GLN A 289 25.95 20.49 9.14
C GLN A 289 25.04 20.33 7.90
N GLN A 290 23.93 19.61 8.04
CA GLN A 290 22.90 19.45 6.99
C GLN A 290 21.93 20.65 6.90
N GLY A 291 22.13 21.71 7.67
CA GLY A 291 21.35 22.95 7.55
C GLY A 291 20.03 23.00 8.34
N GLN A 292 19.79 22.09 9.29
CA GLN A 292 18.55 22.09 10.10
C GLN A 292 18.48 23.19 11.17
N GLY A 293 19.53 24.03 11.28
CA GLY A 293 19.63 25.11 12.26
C GLY A 293 20.02 24.64 13.67
N LEU A 294 20.33 25.62 14.54
CA LEU A 294 20.80 25.35 15.91
C LEU A 294 19.66 25.18 16.91
N CYS A 295 18.66 26.06 16.82
CA CYS A 295 17.66 26.21 17.86
C CYS A 295 16.27 25.96 17.31
N ARG A 296 15.57 25.01 17.92
CA ARG A 296 14.18 24.71 17.59
C ARG A 296 13.24 25.88 17.91
N VAL A 297 13.56 26.70 18.92
CA VAL A 297 12.79 27.91 19.25
C VAL A 297 12.87 28.94 18.13
N CYS A 298 14.10 29.31 17.73
CA CYS A 298 14.31 30.23 16.62
C CYS A 298 13.77 29.69 15.28
N ALA A 299 13.75 28.36 15.12
CA ALA A 299 13.18 27.70 13.95
C ALA A 299 11.64 27.52 14.03
N GLY A 300 10.98 27.97 15.11
CA GLY A 300 9.53 27.83 15.30
C GLY A 300 9.06 26.36 15.40
N ASN A 301 9.94 25.49 15.91
CA ASN A 301 9.77 24.05 16.02
C ASN A 301 9.83 23.56 17.48
N ASP A 302 10.00 24.43 18.48
CA ASP A 302 9.86 24.02 19.87
C ASP A 302 8.36 23.91 20.24
N PRO A 303 7.97 22.92 21.06
CA PRO A 303 6.56 22.70 21.38
C PRO A 303 5.86 23.91 22.00
N ALA A 304 6.54 24.67 22.86
CA ALA A 304 5.95 25.79 23.58
C ALA A 304 5.65 26.98 22.65
N SER A 305 6.61 27.39 21.81
CA SER A 305 6.35 28.45 20.83
C SER A 305 5.37 28.01 19.75
N CYS A 306 5.37 26.73 19.36
CA CYS A 306 4.34 26.22 18.44
C CYS A 306 2.94 26.32 19.05
N GLU A 307 2.78 25.90 20.31
CA GLU A 307 1.51 26.02 21.03
C GLU A 307 1.09 27.48 21.15
N GLN A 308 1.99 28.35 21.61
CA GLN A 308 1.71 29.78 21.80
C GLN A 308 1.30 30.43 20.48
N ALA A 309 2.06 30.22 19.40
CA ALA A 309 1.76 30.76 18.08
C ALA A 309 0.41 30.26 17.57
N PHE A 310 0.10 28.98 17.76
CA PHE A 310 -1.19 28.41 17.36
C PHE A 310 -2.35 29.03 18.15
N ARG A 311 -2.24 29.09 19.49
CA ARG A 311 -3.26 29.71 20.35
C ARG A 311 -3.47 31.18 20.02
N ALA A 312 -2.38 31.94 19.84
CA ALA A 312 -2.44 33.35 19.45
C ALA A 312 -3.12 33.55 18.09
N ARG A 313 -2.81 32.70 17.11
CA ARG A 313 -3.43 32.75 15.78
C ARG A 313 -4.93 32.41 15.82
N VAL A 314 -5.32 31.40 16.60
CA VAL A 314 -6.74 31.06 16.82
C VAL A 314 -7.48 32.22 17.50
N ALA A 315 -6.87 32.82 18.53
CA ALA A 315 -7.43 34.00 19.22
C ALA A 315 -7.54 35.23 18.30
N GLN A 316 -6.57 35.46 17.41
CA GLN A 316 -6.62 36.53 16.41
C GLN A 316 -7.84 36.41 15.49
N PHE A 317 -8.27 35.19 15.18
CA PHE A 317 -9.49 34.94 14.42
C PHE A 317 -10.76 34.90 15.29
N GLY A 318 -10.66 35.19 16.60
CA GLY A 318 -11.75 35.15 17.58
C GLY A 318 -12.16 33.74 18.02
N GLY A 319 -11.35 32.72 17.73
CA GLY A 319 -11.62 31.35 18.12
C GLY A 319 -11.04 30.98 19.49
N THR A 320 -11.44 29.82 20.01
CA THR A 320 -10.96 29.25 21.26
C THR A 320 -10.39 27.86 21.02
N VAL A 321 -9.17 27.59 21.50
CA VAL A 321 -8.60 26.24 21.51
C VAL A 321 -9.21 25.46 22.66
N LEU A 322 -9.79 24.29 22.36
CA LEU A 322 -10.49 23.44 23.33
C LEU A 322 -9.58 22.38 23.96
N GLU A 323 -8.39 22.14 23.38
CA GLU A 323 -7.46 21.15 23.95
C GLU A 323 -6.85 21.65 25.26
N PRO A 324 -6.91 20.84 26.32
CA PRO A 324 -6.33 21.19 27.62
C PRO A 324 -4.79 21.14 27.58
N VAL A 325 -4.22 20.37 26.66
CA VAL A 325 -2.78 20.16 26.50
C VAL A 325 -2.37 20.21 25.03
N TRP A 326 -1.12 20.59 24.78
CA TRP A 326 -0.55 20.57 23.43
C TRP A 326 -0.30 19.15 22.93
N LEU A 327 -0.99 18.76 21.87
CA LEU A 327 -0.89 17.43 21.26
C LEU A 327 0.28 17.27 20.26
N GLY A 328 1.08 18.32 20.04
CA GLY A 328 2.16 18.35 19.05
C GLY A 328 1.80 19.07 17.75
N ARG A 329 2.81 19.57 17.03
CA ARG A 329 2.66 20.43 15.83
C ARG A 329 1.86 19.79 14.69
N ASP A 330 2.03 18.49 14.51
CA ASP A 330 1.47 17.75 13.39
C ASP A 330 0.17 17.02 13.74
N THR A 331 -0.29 17.16 14.99
CA THR A 331 -1.53 16.59 15.47
C THR A 331 -2.65 17.63 15.31
N PRO A 332 -3.84 17.26 14.80
CA PRO A 332 -5.00 18.17 14.77
C PRO A 332 -5.51 18.53 16.18
N HIS A 333 -5.92 19.78 16.40
CA HIS A 333 -6.44 20.27 17.69
C HIS A 333 -7.88 20.71 17.59
N ARG A 334 -8.72 20.36 18.57
CA ARG A 334 -10.10 20.89 18.65
C ARG A 334 -10.09 22.38 18.97
N ILE A 335 -10.83 23.14 18.16
CA ILE A 335 -11.09 24.56 18.38
C ILE A 335 -12.59 24.88 18.17
N LEU A 336 -13.04 25.98 18.77
CA LEU A 336 -14.35 26.60 18.56
C LEU A 336 -14.16 27.92 17.80
N CYS A 337 -14.80 28.11 16.64
CA CYS A 337 -14.75 29.38 15.92
C CYS A 337 -15.83 30.39 16.41
N PRO A 338 -15.75 31.69 16.07
CA PRO A 338 -16.76 32.69 16.42
C PRO A 338 -18.17 32.35 15.92
N ALA A 339 -18.27 31.67 14.79
CA ALA A 339 -19.55 31.21 14.24
C ALA A 339 -20.11 29.97 14.98
N GLY A 340 -19.47 29.50 16.06
CA GLY A 340 -19.91 28.38 16.88
C GLY A 340 -19.49 26.99 16.39
N HIS A 341 -18.72 26.89 15.30
CA HIS A 341 -18.29 25.60 14.76
C HIS A 341 -17.16 24.96 15.57
N ARG A 342 -17.30 23.67 15.86
CA ARG A 342 -16.24 22.82 16.44
C ARG A 342 -15.49 22.10 15.34
N VAL A 343 -14.19 22.41 15.19
CA VAL A 343 -13.35 21.88 14.11
C VAL A 343 -11.99 21.45 14.63
N THR A 344 -11.28 20.60 13.88
CA THR A 344 -9.96 20.06 14.25
C THR A 344 -8.89 20.38 13.20
N PRO A 345 -8.47 21.64 13.05
CA PRO A 345 -7.41 21.99 12.12
C PRO A 345 -6.03 21.51 12.63
N GLN A 346 -5.12 21.26 11.70
CA GLN A 346 -3.71 21.03 12.01
C GLN A 346 -3.01 22.39 12.23
N PRO A 347 -2.22 22.57 13.31
CA PRO A 347 -1.58 23.85 13.63
C PRO A 347 -0.76 24.45 12.49
N GLY A 348 0.03 23.62 11.80
CA GLY A 348 0.84 24.06 10.65
C GLY A 348 0.01 24.78 9.58
N ASN A 349 -1.17 24.26 9.25
CA ASN A 349 -2.05 24.85 8.23
C ASN A 349 -2.65 26.20 8.67
N VAL A 350 -3.02 26.31 9.96
CA VAL A 350 -3.56 27.56 10.52
C VAL A 350 -2.49 28.66 10.54
N LEU A 351 -1.27 28.30 10.92
CA LEU A 351 -0.12 29.20 10.92
C LEU A 351 0.27 29.64 9.50
N GLN A 352 0.15 28.75 8.51
CA GLN A 352 0.40 29.05 7.09
C GLN A 352 -0.73 29.82 6.40
N GLY A 353 -1.81 30.17 7.10
CA GLY A 353 -2.87 31.03 6.57
C GLY A 353 -4.02 30.31 5.85
N ALA A 354 -4.17 28.99 6.00
CA ALA A 354 -5.30 28.25 5.44
C ALA A 354 -6.67 28.56 6.09
N GLY A 355 -6.67 29.42 7.13
CA GLY A 355 -7.82 29.72 7.99
C GLY A 355 -7.96 28.71 9.14
N MET A 356 -8.63 29.13 10.22
CA MET A 356 -8.83 28.25 11.39
C MET A 356 -10.06 27.33 11.26
N CYS A 357 -11.09 27.77 10.53
CA CYS A 357 -12.36 27.05 10.44
C CYS A 357 -12.68 26.66 9.01
N ARG A 358 -12.64 25.35 8.73
CA ARG A 358 -12.97 24.81 7.42
C ARG A 358 -14.41 25.15 6.99
N LEU A 359 -15.35 25.19 7.94
CA LEU A 359 -16.76 25.47 7.67
C LEU A 359 -16.99 26.94 7.29
N CYS A 360 -16.37 27.87 8.00
CA CYS A 360 -16.40 29.29 7.62
C CYS A 360 -15.69 29.55 6.28
N ALA A 361 -14.70 28.73 5.92
CA ALA A 361 -14.04 28.78 4.62
C ALA A 361 -14.81 28.06 3.50
N GLY A 362 -16.06 27.63 3.74
CA GLY A 362 -16.89 26.92 2.76
C GLY A 362 -16.44 25.48 2.47
N LYS A 363 -15.53 24.92 3.26
CA LYS A 363 -15.03 23.54 3.15
C LYS A 363 -15.85 22.58 4.02
N THR A 364 -17.14 22.49 3.71
CA THR A 364 -18.14 21.64 4.38
C THR A 364 -18.03 20.16 4.03
N TRP A 365 -17.32 19.83 2.94
CA TRP A 365 -17.25 18.48 2.38
C TRP A 365 -18.64 17.86 2.24
N ASP A 366 -19.53 18.61 1.60
CA ASP A 366 -20.93 18.25 1.35
C ASP A 366 -21.13 17.50 0.02
N VAL A 367 -20.03 17.14 -0.66
CA VAL A 367 -20.07 16.37 -1.89
C VAL A 367 -19.16 15.14 -1.80
N PHE A 368 -19.74 13.99 -2.11
CA PHE A 368 -19.02 12.74 -2.38
C PHE A 368 -19.15 12.40 -3.88
N TYR A 369 -18.07 11.98 -4.51
CA TYR A 369 -18.08 11.57 -5.92
C TYR A 369 -17.31 10.27 -6.14
N VAL A 370 -17.72 9.56 -7.19
CA VAL A 370 -17.01 8.41 -7.77
C VAL A 370 -16.86 8.69 -9.26
N VAL A 371 -15.63 8.64 -9.76
CA VAL A 371 -15.27 8.83 -11.17
C VAL A 371 -14.50 7.62 -11.68
N ALA A 372 -14.60 7.35 -12.97
CA ALA A 372 -13.93 6.25 -13.66
C ALA A 372 -13.02 6.79 -14.77
N ASP A 373 -11.84 6.18 -14.86
CA ASP A 373 -11.02 6.17 -16.05
C ASP A 373 -11.30 4.84 -16.78
N ASP A 374 -12.19 4.90 -17.78
CA ASP A 374 -12.60 3.72 -18.52
C ASP A 374 -11.47 3.15 -19.42
N ASN A 375 -10.42 3.93 -19.70
CA ASN A 375 -9.26 3.49 -20.48
C ASN A 375 -8.33 2.62 -19.62
N ARG A 376 -8.06 3.06 -18.38
CA ARG A 376 -7.24 2.30 -17.43
C ARG A 376 -8.04 1.23 -16.69
N GLY A 377 -9.37 1.32 -16.70
CA GLY A 377 -10.24 0.47 -15.91
C GLY A 377 -10.13 0.77 -14.42
N TRP A 378 -9.93 2.03 -14.04
CA TRP A 378 -9.76 2.44 -12.65
C TRP A 378 -10.94 3.29 -12.20
N ILE A 379 -11.27 3.19 -10.92
CA ILE A 379 -12.19 4.10 -10.26
C ILE A 379 -11.46 4.91 -9.19
N LYS A 380 -11.89 6.15 -9.03
CA LYS A 380 -11.47 7.05 -7.97
C LYS A 380 -12.70 7.62 -7.29
N PHE A 381 -12.72 7.58 -5.97
CA PHE A 381 -13.70 8.31 -5.19
C PHE A 381 -13.03 9.38 -4.33
N GLY A 382 -13.82 10.34 -3.87
CA GLY A 382 -13.33 11.38 -2.97
C GLY A 382 -14.41 12.38 -2.57
N VAL A 383 -13.99 13.35 -1.77
CA VAL A 383 -14.87 14.43 -1.29
C VAL A 383 -14.47 15.80 -1.83
N THR A 384 -15.44 16.71 -1.91
CA THR A 384 -15.23 18.14 -2.20
C THR A 384 -16.33 18.97 -1.54
N SER A 385 -16.24 20.30 -1.60
CA SER A 385 -17.25 21.21 -1.06
C SER A 385 -17.87 22.07 -2.17
N GLY A 386 -19.16 22.35 -2.07
CA GLY A 386 -19.87 23.21 -3.02
C GLY A 386 -20.01 22.57 -4.40
N ASP A 387 -19.81 23.35 -5.47
CA ASP A 387 -19.92 22.84 -6.84
C ASP A 387 -18.73 21.90 -7.20
N PRO A 388 -18.99 20.61 -7.46
CA PRO A 388 -17.93 19.67 -7.80
C PRO A 388 -17.38 19.84 -9.22
N ALA A 389 -17.99 20.66 -10.09
CA ALA A 389 -17.61 20.77 -11.50
C ALA A 389 -16.09 21.01 -11.69
N HIS A 390 -15.49 21.93 -10.93
CA HIS A 390 -14.06 22.21 -11.03
C HIS A 390 -13.18 21.00 -10.66
N ARG A 391 -13.55 20.29 -9.59
CA ARG A 391 -12.82 19.11 -9.11
C ARG A 391 -12.96 17.94 -10.10
N LEU A 392 -14.17 17.71 -10.61
CA LEU A 392 -14.44 16.68 -11.60
C LEU A 392 -13.74 16.98 -12.93
N ASN A 393 -13.72 18.25 -13.37
CA ASN A 393 -12.98 18.67 -14.57
C ASN A 393 -11.46 18.45 -14.42
N THR A 394 -10.91 18.71 -13.23
CA THR A 394 -9.50 18.41 -12.94
C THR A 394 -9.21 16.92 -13.06
N HIS A 395 -10.09 16.06 -12.54
CA HIS A 395 -9.94 14.60 -12.68
C HIS A 395 -10.09 14.15 -14.14
N ALA A 396 -11.05 14.72 -14.88
CA ALA A 396 -11.27 14.42 -16.30
C ALA A 396 -10.03 14.70 -17.16
N ARG A 397 -9.29 15.79 -16.87
CA ARG A 397 -8.00 16.09 -17.54
C ARG A 397 -6.93 15.02 -17.34
N THR A 398 -7.07 14.19 -16.31
CA THR A 398 -6.12 13.11 -15.98
C THR A 398 -6.62 11.72 -16.37
N GLY A 399 -7.74 11.63 -17.09
CA GLY A 399 -8.30 10.37 -17.61
C GLY A 399 -9.62 9.92 -16.97
N PHE A 400 -10.01 10.50 -15.84
CA PHE A 400 -11.26 10.16 -15.13
C PHE A 400 -12.46 10.91 -15.71
N THR A 401 -12.84 10.58 -16.95
CA THR A 401 -13.84 11.31 -17.73
C THR A 401 -15.28 10.93 -17.39
N ARG A 402 -15.53 9.72 -16.88
CA ARG A 402 -16.88 9.27 -16.49
C ARG A 402 -17.14 9.56 -15.02
N THR A 403 -18.18 10.34 -14.73
CA THR A 403 -18.70 10.44 -13.35
C THR A 403 -19.71 9.33 -13.11
N ILE A 404 -19.39 8.40 -12.21
CA ILE A 404 -20.23 7.24 -11.89
C ILE A 404 -21.31 7.62 -10.88
N ARG A 405 -20.92 8.31 -9.80
CA ARG A 405 -21.82 8.72 -8.73
C ARG A 405 -21.43 10.08 -8.20
N ARG A 406 -22.44 10.86 -7.83
CA ARG A 406 -22.27 12.18 -7.25
C ARG A 406 -23.41 12.41 -6.25
N LEU A 407 -23.05 12.51 -4.98
CA LEU A 407 -23.96 12.90 -3.90
C LEU A 407 -23.59 14.32 -3.49
N THR A 408 -24.54 15.25 -3.58
CA THR A 408 -24.33 16.66 -3.23
C THR A 408 -25.24 17.10 -2.09
N ASN A 409 -24.91 18.23 -1.47
CA ASN A 409 -25.66 18.80 -0.33
C ASN A 409 -25.78 17.82 0.86
N LEU A 410 -24.76 16.99 1.04
CA LEU A 410 -24.63 16.10 2.19
C LEU A 410 -24.45 16.94 3.46
N PRO A 411 -24.98 16.50 4.62
CA PRO A 411 -24.69 17.14 5.90
C PRO A 411 -23.17 17.19 6.16
N ASP A 412 -22.72 18.17 6.94
CA ASP A 412 -21.28 18.31 7.25
C ASP A 412 -20.71 17.01 7.81
N GLY A 413 -19.52 16.64 7.35
CA GLY A 413 -18.84 15.41 7.75
C GLY A 413 -19.37 14.12 7.10
N THR A 414 -20.59 14.11 6.56
CA THR A 414 -21.20 12.89 6.01
C THR A 414 -20.42 12.36 4.81
N ALA A 415 -19.94 13.21 3.91
CA ALA A 415 -19.15 12.76 2.76
C ALA A 415 -17.83 12.09 3.18
N LEU A 416 -17.19 12.60 4.24
CA LEU A 416 -15.96 12.00 4.78
C LEU A 416 -16.23 10.67 5.48
N GLU A 417 -17.31 10.57 6.24
CA GLU A 417 -17.71 9.32 6.89
C GLU A 417 -18.03 8.25 5.86
N LEU A 418 -18.72 8.64 4.78
CA LEU A 418 -18.96 7.77 3.63
C LEU A 418 -17.65 7.33 2.97
N GLU A 419 -16.72 8.26 2.69
CA GLU A 419 -15.39 7.93 2.14
C GLU A 419 -14.62 6.94 3.03
N ARG A 420 -14.59 7.18 4.35
CA ARG A 420 -13.97 6.27 5.32
C ARG A 420 -14.64 4.90 5.33
N SER A 421 -15.96 4.86 5.21
CA SER A 421 -16.74 3.61 5.16
C SER A 421 -16.46 2.82 3.90
N VAL A 422 -16.32 3.49 2.75
CA VAL A 422 -15.88 2.87 1.49
C VAL A 422 -14.47 2.28 1.67
N LEU A 423 -13.51 3.05 2.16
CA LEU A 423 -12.14 2.58 2.39
C LEU A 423 -12.05 1.42 3.39
N ALA A 424 -12.91 1.40 4.41
CA ALA A 424 -12.97 0.30 5.37
C ALA A 424 -13.59 -0.96 4.74
N THR A 425 -14.62 -0.80 3.91
CA THR A 425 -15.30 -1.91 3.23
C THR A 425 -14.40 -2.58 2.21
N LEU A 426 -13.69 -1.79 1.39
CA LEU A 426 -12.71 -2.33 0.44
C LEU A 426 -11.59 -3.11 1.15
N ARG A 427 -11.06 -2.57 2.25
CA ARG A 427 -10.07 -3.30 3.06
C ARG A 427 -10.58 -4.62 3.64
N ARG A 428 -11.85 -4.69 4.05
CA ARG A 428 -12.46 -5.95 4.53
C ARG A 428 -12.68 -6.96 3.39
N ALA A 429 -12.88 -6.49 2.17
CA ALA A 429 -12.98 -7.31 0.98
C ALA A 429 -11.62 -7.71 0.39
N ASP A 430 -10.51 -7.39 1.08
CA ASP A 430 -9.12 -7.58 0.62
C ASP A 430 -8.82 -6.87 -0.72
N GLU A 431 -9.53 -5.77 -0.98
CA GLU A 431 -9.32 -4.91 -2.14
C GLU A 431 -8.39 -3.77 -1.78
N TRP A 432 -7.25 -3.71 -2.48
CA TRP A 432 -6.20 -2.73 -2.25
C TRP A 432 -6.13 -1.70 -3.39
N PRO A 433 -5.76 -0.44 -3.09
CA PRO A 433 -5.65 0.57 -4.13
C PRO A 433 -4.53 0.21 -5.11
N VAL A 434 -4.80 0.37 -6.41
CA VAL A 434 -3.82 0.22 -7.49
C VAL A 434 -2.75 1.30 -7.40
N PHE A 435 -3.13 2.49 -6.92
CA PHE A 435 -2.23 3.62 -6.74
C PHE A 435 -2.72 4.52 -5.59
N GLY A 436 -1.80 5.07 -4.79
CA GLY A 436 -2.15 5.96 -3.69
C GLY A 436 -3.12 5.33 -2.68
N ARG A 437 -4.13 6.10 -2.23
CA ARG A 437 -5.14 5.63 -1.25
C ARG A 437 -6.55 5.48 -1.81
N GLU A 438 -6.82 6.10 -2.95
CA GLU A 438 -8.19 6.35 -3.46
C GLU A 438 -8.41 5.79 -4.88
N TYR A 439 -7.43 5.11 -5.47
CA TYR A 439 -7.51 4.60 -6.84
C TYR A 439 -7.59 3.08 -6.82
N TYR A 440 -8.69 2.51 -7.31
CA TYR A 440 -8.97 1.08 -7.26
C TYR A 440 -9.26 0.53 -8.67
N ASP A 441 -9.10 -0.78 -8.87
CA ASP A 441 -9.56 -1.45 -10.09
C ASP A 441 -11.08 -1.32 -10.19
N ASN A 442 -11.63 -1.16 -11.40
CA ASN A 442 -13.06 -1.01 -11.58
C ASN A 442 -13.88 -2.25 -11.20
N ALA A 443 -13.23 -3.40 -10.94
CA ALA A 443 -13.88 -4.56 -10.33
C ALA A 443 -14.63 -4.23 -9.04
N VAL A 444 -14.17 -3.23 -8.27
CA VAL A 444 -14.81 -2.83 -7.00
C VAL A 444 -15.97 -1.84 -7.19
N GLU A 445 -16.28 -1.40 -8.42
CA GLU A 445 -17.31 -0.40 -8.71
C GLU A 445 -18.66 -0.79 -8.11
N ALA A 446 -19.09 -2.05 -8.30
CA ALA A 446 -20.37 -2.54 -7.78
C ALA A 446 -20.44 -2.49 -6.24
N LEU A 447 -19.37 -2.90 -5.56
CA LEU A 447 -19.29 -2.88 -4.10
C LEU A 447 -19.30 -1.45 -3.55
N VAL A 448 -18.56 -0.54 -4.20
CA VAL A 448 -18.55 0.88 -3.81
C VAL A 448 -19.93 1.50 -4.01
N LEU A 449 -20.58 1.26 -5.15
CA LEU A 449 -21.90 1.81 -5.43
C LEU A 449 -22.97 1.25 -4.52
N ASP A 450 -22.95 -0.05 -4.21
CA ASP A 450 -23.89 -0.65 -3.26
C ASP A 450 -23.81 0.01 -1.88
N LEU A 451 -22.61 0.23 -1.36
CA LEU A 451 -22.42 0.95 -0.10
C LEU A 451 -22.88 2.40 -0.19
N VAL A 452 -22.52 3.11 -1.27
CA VAL A 452 -22.83 4.53 -1.44
C VAL A 452 -24.34 4.76 -1.59
N ASP A 453 -25.02 3.90 -2.34
CA ASP A 453 -26.45 4.03 -2.61
C ASP A 453 -27.31 3.61 -1.41
N ASN A 454 -26.80 2.72 -0.55
CA ASN A 454 -27.47 2.28 0.68
C ASN A 454 -26.90 2.94 1.95
N TYR A 455 -26.04 3.97 1.81
CA TYR A 455 -25.47 4.62 2.98
C TYR A 455 -26.56 5.35 3.78
N PRO A 456 -26.68 5.11 5.10
CA PRO A 456 -27.72 5.72 5.91
C PRO A 456 -27.46 7.22 6.04
N LEU A 457 -28.14 8.01 5.21
CA LEU A 457 -28.09 9.46 5.31
C LEU A 457 -29.00 9.94 6.44
N PRO A 458 -28.54 10.86 7.31
CA PRO A 458 -29.40 11.47 8.31
C PRO A 458 -30.62 12.12 7.64
N THR A 459 -31.82 11.77 8.09
CA THR A 459 -33.05 12.43 7.61
C THR A 459 -32.95 13.91 7.93
N ARG A 460 -33.08 14.76 6.92
CA ARG A 460 -33.16 16.22 7.12
C ARG A 460 -34.39 16.52 7.97
N ASP A 461 -34.20 16.98 9.20
CA ASP A 461 -35.23 17.77 9.87
C ASP A 461 -35.53 18.96 8.96
N ARG A 462 -36.71 18.95 8.35
CA ARG A 462 -37.25 20.14 7.69
C ARG A 462 -37.41 21.19 8.78
N LYS A 463 -36.45 22.12 8.87
CA LYS A 463 -36.62 23.34 9.65
C LYS A 463 -37.95 23.97 9.23
N PRO A 464 -38.93 24.16 10.13
CA PRO A 464 -40.20 24.75 9.76
C PRO A 464 -39.95 26.12 9.12
N ARG A 465 -40.65 26.42 8.02
CA ARG A 465 -40.62 27.74 7.40
C ARG A 465 -40.96 28.76 8.49
N SER A 466 -40.01 29.64 8.79
CA SER A 466 -40.27 30.82 9.63
C SER A 466 -41.44 31.59 9.03
N ALA A 467 -42.48 31.79 9.84
CA ALA A 467 -43.64 32.59 9.48
C ALA A 467 -43.19 34.01 9.06
N PRO A 468 -43.89 34.67 8.13
CA PRO A 468 -43.62 36.06 7.80
C PRO A 468 -43.76 36.90 9.08
N GLY A 469 -42.69 37.65 9.41
CA GLY A 469 -42.66 38.52 10.58
C GLY A 469 -43.70 39.65 10.48
N PRO A 470 -44.14 40.21 11.62
CA PRO A 470 -45.17 41.23 11.63
C PRO A 470 -44.66 42.51 10.96
N SER A 471 -45.51 43.09 10.11
CA SER A 471 -45.37 44.40 9.52
C SER A 471 -45.27 45.47 10.60
N THR A 472 -44.16 46.21 10.62
CA THR A 472 -43.96 47.39 11.46
C THR A 472 -44.94 48.50 11.05
N PRO A 473 -45.66 49.16 11.98
CA PRO A 473 -46.42 50.34 11.63
C PRO A 473 -45.47 51.54 11.46
N ALA A 474 -45.73 52.33 10.42
CA ALA A 474 -45.08 53.60 10.20
C ALA A 474 -45.53 54.60 11.27
N THR A 475 -44.58 55.35 11.83
CA THR A 475 -44.85 56.60 12.55
C THR A 475 -44.05 57.72 11.88
N HIS A 476 -44.78 58.80 11.64
CA HIS A 476 -44.42 60.05 10.99
C HIS A 476 -43.27 60.81 11.67
#